data_AF-A0A3A9EQ73-F1
#
_entry.id   AF-A0A3A9EQ73-F1
#
_cell.length_a   1.000
_cell.length_b   1.000
_cell.length_c   1.000
_cell.angle_alpha   90.00
_cell.angle_beta   90.00
_cell.angle_gamma   90.00
#
_symmetry.space_group_name_H-M   'P 1'
#
loop_
_entity.id
_entity.type
_entity.pdbx_description
1 polymer ?
#
loop_
_entity_poly.entity_id
_entity_poly.type
_entity_poly.pdbx_seq_one_letter_code
_entity_poly.pdbx_strand_id
1 'polypeptide(L)' 'MVELKSCPFCGGKAVVKTSSNSVDHCGLFSQLHSVSCSKCGATTSKTYKSEFRRDIDGFHVIHDGYEEAATDWNRRATE' A
#
# COMPACT_ATOMS: atom_id res chain seq x y z
N MET A 1 -2.24 3.98 -11.25
CA MET A 1 -2.77 2.92 -10.36
C MET A 1 -2.14 1.61 -10.79
N VAL A 2 -1.44 0.93 -9.90
CA VAL A 2 -0.80 -0.37 -10.18
C VAL A 2 -1.88 -1.46 -10.19
N GLU A 3 -1.89 -2.30 -11.24
CA GLU A 3 -2.82 -3.43 -11.33
C GLU A 3 -2.32 -4.61 -10.46
N LEU A 4 -3.19 -5.14 -9.61
CA LEU A 4 -2.85 -6.26 -8.71
C LEU A 4 -3.29 -7.60 -9.31
N LYS A 5 -2.40 -8.60 -9.29
CA LYS A 5 -2.74 -9.99 -9.60
C LYS A 5 -3.87 -10.49 -8.68
N SER A 6 -4.77 -11.31 -9.21
CA SER A 6 -5.89 -11.91 -8.45
C SER A 6 -5.44 -12.71 -7.23
N CYS A 7 -6.28 -12.78 -6.20
CA CYS A 7 -6.01 -13.53 -4.98
C CYS A 7 -5.65 -15.00 -5.27
N PRO A 8 -4.50 -15.49 -4.75
CA PRO A 8 -4.06 -16.86 -5.02
C PRO A 8 -5.00 -17.91 -4.40
N PHE A 9 -5.74 -17.56 -3.34
CA PHE A 9 -6.59 -18.51 -2.61
C PHE A 9 -7.99 -18.68 -3.21
N CYS A 10 -8.54 -17.65 -3.85
CA CYS A 10 -9.94 -17.68 -4.32
C CYS A 10 -10.18 -17.07 -5.70
N GLY A 11 -9.11 -16.62 -6.38
CA GLY A 11 -9.17 -15.92 -7.67
C GLY A 11 -9.83 -14.53 -7.62
N GLY A 12 -10.26 -14.06 -6.44
CA GLY A 12 -10.94 -12.78 -6.27
C GLY A 12 -10.02 -11.57 -6.43
N LYS A 13 -10.61 -10.38 -6.60
CA LYS A 13 -9.86 -9.12 -6.73
C LYS A 13 -9.05 -8.82 -5.45
N ALA A 14 -7.82 -8.35 -5.64
CA ALA A 14 -6.98 -7.79 -4.58
C ALA A 14 -7.05 -6.26 -4.62
N VAL A 15 -6.92 -5.62 -3.46
CA VAL A 15 -6.90 -4.17 -3.31
C VAL A 15 -5.85 -3.75 -2.28
N VAL A 16 -5.14 -2.66 -2.55
CA VAL A 16 -4.38 -1.95 -1.52
C VAL A 16 -5.36 -1.12 -0.69
N LYS A 17 -5.33 -1.30 0.62
CA LYS A 17 -6.11 -0.52 1.60
C LYS A 17 -5.20 0.46 2.31
N THR A 18 -5.68 1.67 2.54
CA THR A 18 -5.02 2.65 3.41
C THR A 18 -5.73 2.65 4.76
N SER A 19 -4.99 2.37 5.83
CA SER A 19 -5.56 2.12 7.16
C SER A 19 -5.42 3.30 8.12
N SER A 20 -4.31 4.04 8.01
CA SER A 20 -4.01 5.15 8.92
C SER A 20 -3.27 6.24 8.18
N ASN A 21 -3.60 7.50 8.51
CA ASN A 21 -2.87 8.67 8.08
C ASN A 21 -2.40 9.42 9.33
N SER A 22 -1.13 9.81 9.37
CA SER A 22 -0.59 10.67 10.43
C SER A 22 0.21 11.82 9.83
N VAL A 23 0.33 12.90 10.58
CA VAL A 23 1.21 14.03 10.27
C VAL A 23 2.09 14.28 11.48
N ASP A 24 3.38 14.46 11.26
CA ASP A 24 4.31 14.83 12.32
C ASP A 24 4.45 16.37 12.43
N HIS A 25 5.16 16.82 13.46
CA HIS A 25 5.39 18.25 13.73
C HIS A 25 6.28 18.94 12.68
N CYS A 26 7.03 18.18 11.88
CA CYS A 26 7.85 18.68 10.77
C CYS A 26 7.09 18.72 9.42
N GLY A 27 5.81 18.37 9.39
CA GLY A 27 4.99 18.37 8.17
C GLY A 27 5.23 17.15 7.26
N LEU A 28 5.78 16.07 7.80
CA LEU A 28 5.83 14.75 7.17
C LEU A 28 4.48 14.06 7.36
N PHE A 29 3.82 13.79 6.24
CA PHE A 29 2.61 12.99 6.18
C PHE A 29 2.99 11.53 5.98
N SER A 30 2.43 10.65 6.80
CA SER A 30 2.62 9.21 6.68
C SER A 30 1.29 8.52 6.44
N GLN A 31 1.26 7.54 5.54
CA GLN A 31 0.10 6.68 5.32
C GLN A 31 0.51 5.21 5.46
N LEU A 32 -0.33 4.39 6.08
CA LEU A 32 -0.10 2.96 6.18
C LEU A 32 -0.99 2.20 5.20
N HIS A 33 -0.39 1.30 4.44
CA HIS A 33 -1.02 0.49 3.42
C HIS A 33 -0.89 -1.00 3.71
N SER A 34 -1.90 -1.77 3.34
CA SER A 34 -1.86 -3.24 3.32
C SER A 34 -2.57 -3.77 2.08
N VAL A 35 -2.23 -4.98 1.63
CA VAL A 35 -2.91 -5.61 0.49
C VAL A 35 -3.84 -6.71 0.99
N SER A 36 -5.09 -6.67 0.56
CA SER A 36 -6.07 -7.70 0.92
C SER A 36 -6.98 -8.08 -0.25
N CYS A 37 -7.45 -9.32 -0.25
CA CYS A 37 -8.49 -9.77 -1.16
C CYS A 37 -9.86 -9.24 -0.72
N SER A 38 -10.59 -8.61 -1.64
CA SER A 38 -11.93 -8.09 -1.36
C SER A 38 -13.00 -9.19 -1.22
N LYS A 39 -12.69 -10.43 -1.64
CA LYS A 39 -13.63 -11.57 -1.60
C LYS A 39 -13.45 -12.44 -0.35
N CYS A 40 -12.23 -12.97 -0.12
CA CYS A 40 -11.97 -13.89 0.98
C CYS A 40 -11.24 -13.26 2.18
N GLY A 41 -10.83 -11.99 2.09
CA GLY A 41 -10.11 -11.31 3.16
C GLY A 41 -8.64 -11.69 3.32
N ALA A 42 -8.11 -12.61 2.50
CA ALA A 42 -6.70 -12.98 2.52
C ALA A 42 -5.82 -11.72 2.41
N THR A 43 -4.87 -11.57 3.33
CA THR A 43 -4.01 -10.38 3.45
C THR A 43 -2.58 -10.81 3.66
N THR A 44 -1.65 -9.94 3.30
CA THR A 44 -0.28 -10.03 3.82
C THR A 44 -0.26 -9.49 5.25
N SER A 45 0.47 -10.11 6.17
CA SER A 45 0.70 -9.56 7.53
C SER A 45 1.60 -8.32 7.52
N LYS A 46 2.15 -7.97 6.35
CA LYS A 46 3.05 -6.85 6.14
C LYS A 46 2.25 -5.55 5.91
N THR A 47 2.70 -4.48 6.53
CA THR A 47 2.19 -3.12 6.35
C THR A 47 3.29 -2.28 5.71
N TYR A 48 2.91 -1.42 4.76
CA TYR A 48 3.81 -0.56 4.00
C TYR A 48 3.52 0.89 4.37
N LYS A 49 4.56 1.70 4.54
CA LYS A 49 4.42 3.09 4.92
C LYS A 49 4.68 3.95 3.69
N SER A 50 3.80 4.88 3.36
CA SER A 50 4.14 5.98 2.46
C SER A 50 4.49 7.21 3.28
N GLU A 51 5.48 7.97 2.83
CA GLU A 51 5.93 9.20 3.46
C GLU A 51 5.95 10.32 2.42
N PHE A 52 5.29 11.42 2.75
CA PHE A 52 5.18 12.59 1.89
C PHE A 52 5.56 13.82 2.69
N ARG A 53 6.28 14.75 2.06
CA ARG A 53 6.56 16.06 2.64
C ARG A 53 5.86 17.12 1.84
N ARG A 54 5.25 18.07 2.52
CA ARG A 54 4.81 19.31 1.88
C ARG A 54 5.88 20.38 2.06
N ASP A 55 6.28 21.00 0.97
CA ASP A 55 7.05 22.25 0.97
C ASP A 55 6.38 23.30 0.08
N ILE A 56 7.12 24.37 -0.23
CA ILE A 56 6.61 25.52 -0.99
C ILE A 56 6.25 25.17 -2.45
N ASP A 57 6.89 24.14 -3.01
CA ASP A 57 6.68 23.69 -4.39
C ASP A 57 5.58 22.61 -4.49
N GLY A 58 5.09 22.08 -3.36
CA GLY A 58 3.96 21.15 -3.32
C GLY A 58 4.18 19.94 -2.42
N PHE A 59 3.56 18.82 -2.78
CA PHE A 59 3.75 17.54 -2.10
C PHE A 59 4.81 16.71 -2.82
N HIS A 60 5.81 16.25 -2.08
CA HIS A 60 6.86 15.37 -2.56
C HIS A 60 6.73 14.01 -1.90
N VAL A 61 6.77 12.96 -2.70
CA VAL A 61 6.80 11.57 -2.22
C VAL A 61 8.24 11.27 -1.81
N ILE A 62 8.45 11.02 -0.53
CA ILE A 62 9.75 10.56 0.00
C ILE A 62 9.84 9.04 -0.14
N HIS A 63 8.74 8.34 0.13
CA HIS A 63 8.65 6.90 0.06
C HIS A 63 7.23 6.48 -0.33
N ASP A 64 7.10 5.60 -1.31
CA ASP A 64 5.80 5.13 -1.82
C ASP A 64 5.53 3.68 -1.36
N GLY A 65 5.00 3.56 -0.15
CA GLY A 65 4.58 2.27 0.38
C GLY A 65 3.38 1.67 -0.36
N TYR A 66 2.60 2.47 -1.10
CA TYR A 66 1.50 1.95 -1.91
C TYR A 66 2.04 1.13 -3.08
N GLU A 67 3.03 1.67 -3.80
CA GLU A 67 3.68 0.97 -4.91
C GLU A 67 4.42 -0.28 -4.42
N GLU A 68 5.09 -0.21 -3.27
CA GLU A 68 5.74 -1.37 -2.67
C GLU A 68 4.76 -2.47 -2.28
N ALA A 69 3.63 -2.11 -1.69
CA ALA A 69 2.56 -3.05 -1.36
C ALA A 69 2.07 -3.80 -2.60
N ALA A 70 1.85 -3.05 -3.69
CA ALA A 70 1.41 -3.61 -4.96
C ALA A 70 2.46 -4.51 -5.60
N THR A 71 3.72 -4.08 -5.59
CA THR A 71 4.85 -4.82 -6.15
C THR A 71 5.08 -6.12 -5.40
N ASP A 72 5.11 -6.10 -4.07
CA ASP A 72 5.32 -7.29 -3.26
C ASP A 72 4.18 -8.29 -3.43
N TRP A 73 2.92 -7.81 -3.44
CA TRP A 73 1.78 -8.64 -3.76
C TRP A 73 1.97 -9.30 -5.12
N ASN A 74 2.32 -8.55 -6.17
CA ASN A 74 2.48 -9.10 -7.51
C ASN A 74 3.70 -10.02 -7.67
N ARG A 75 4.75 -9.81 -6.87
CA ARG A 75 5.98 -10.61 -6.86
C ARG A 75 5.83 -11.92 -6.10
N ARG A 76 4.80 -12.07 -5.25
CA ARG A 76 4.57 -13.28 -4.45
C ARG A 76 4.76 -14.55 -5.27
N ALA A 77 5.39 -15.56 -4.69
CA ALA A 77 5.41 -16.88 -5.28
C ALA A 77 3.96 -17.39 -5.38
N THR A 78 3.59 -17.89 -6.56
CA THR A 78 2.41 -18.75 -6.68
C THR A 78 2.77 -20.07 -5.99
N GLU A 79 2.15 -20.33 -4.85
CA GLU A 79 2.10 -21.67 -4.26
C GLU A 79 1.23 -22.61 -5.12
#